data_AF-A0A6S7GPH2-F1
#
_entry.id   AF-A0A6S7GPH2-F1
#
_cell.length_a   1.000
_cell.length_b   1.000
_cell.length_c   1.000
_cell.angle_alpha   90.00
_cell.angle_beta   90.00
_cell.angle_gamma   90.00
#
_symmetry.space_group_name_H-M   'P 1'
#
loop_
_entity.id
_entity.type
_entity.pdbx_description
1 polymer ?
#
loop_
_entity_poly.entity_id
_entity_poly.type
_entity_poly.pdbx_seq_one_letter_code
_entity_poly.pdbx_strand_id
1 'polypeptide(L)'
;MGDKMPDSITIHLPCYLNYKTIYTYMVEDLTLAGETERIAYSQFCKLMHTDFSQVVIPKITRLTKCDICVVLKEEKQKTMDKIVRSYYDTLYKQHNQLQREEREKYYGHRTKTKENLDKYVCIIVDGMDQMKLMIPKLLHVMKAYSGAWKLKTHLTGVLNHGRETLGYFDLHQWPHDSNLTINVLLRVLMRMDKLPDRLYLQMDNCWRENKNQYVITFLAVLVHLGIFKKIKVNFLMKGHTHEDCDQLFSRYGLKLSNNDVVTVEDKLDQIVLF
;
A
#
# COMPACT_ATOMS: atom_id res chain seq x y z
N MET A 1 -8.26 0.11 -8.18
CA MET A 1 -8.64 1.19 -7.24
C MET A 1 -9.08 0.69 -5.86
N GLY A 2 -9.34 -0.61 -5.65
CA GLY A 2 -9.82 -1.11 -4.36
C GLY A 2 -8.76 -1.88 -3.59
N ASP A 3 -8.87 -1.81 -2.27
CA ASP A 3 -8.03 -2.49 -1.31
C ASP A 3 -8.68 -3.84 -0.96
N LYS A 4 -7.94 -4.95 -1.12
CA LYS A 4 -8.48 -6.28 -0.76
C LYS A 4 -8.47 -6.42 0.76
N MET A 5 -9.62 -6.74 1.34
CA MET A 5 -9.74 -6.80 2.79
C MET A 5 -8.99 -7.99 3.38
N PRO A 6 -8.46 -7.85 4.62
CA PRO A 6 -7.66 -8.89 5.24
C PRO A 6 -8.48 -10.08 5.76
N ASP A 7 -9.70 -9.81 6.18
CA ASP A 7 -10.62 -10.70 6.88
C ASP A 7 -11.72 -11.26 5.96
N SER A 8 -11.74 -10.85 4.69
CA SER A 8 -12.82 -11.16 3.76
C SER A 8 -12.30 -11.27 2.32
N ILE A 9 -13.10 -11.91 1.46
CA ILE A 9 -12.90 -11.87 -0.01
C ILE A 9 -13.28 -10.51 -0.59
N THR A 10 -13.82 -9.60 0.23
CA THR A 10 -14.26 -8.28 -0.22
C THR A 10 -13.11 -7.37 -0.60
N ILE A 11 -13.37 -6.54 -1.59
CA ILE A 11 -12.49 -5.48 -2.05
C ILE A 11 -13.16 -4.17 -1.66
N HIS A 12 -12.56 -3.40 -0.76
CA HIS A 12 -13.08 -2.09 -0.40
C HIS A 12 -12.55 -1.04 -1.34
N LEU A 13 -13.46 -0.41 -2.06
CA LEU A 13 -13.18 0.82 -2.77
C LEU A 13 -13.07 1.98 -1.78
N PRO A 14 -12.33 3.05 -2.12
CA PRO A 14 -12.30 4.24 -1.28
C PRO A 14 -13.70 4.78 -0.98
N CYS A 15 -14.00 5.11 0.28
CA CYS A 15 -15.34 5.52 0.73
C CYS A 15 -15.88 6.79 0.05
N TYR A 16 -15.00 7.56 -0.60
CA TYR A 16 -15.38 8.74 -1.33
C TYR A 16 -15.92 8.46 -2.73
N LEU A 17 -15.72 7.24 -3.24
CA LEU A 17 -16.27 6.83 -4.51
C LEU A 17 -17.77 6.55 -4.37
N ASN A 18 -18.47 6.64 -5.49
CA ASN A 18 -19.83 6.14 -5.64
C ASN A 18 -19.94 5.49 -7.02
N TYR A 19 -20.98 4.68 -7.23
CA TYR A 19 -21.16 3.94 -8.49
C TYR A 19 -21.20 4.85 -9.71
N LYS A 20 -21.73 6.06 -9.57
CA LYS A 20 -21.74 7.05 -10.67
C LYS A 20 -20.32 7.47 -11.05
N THR A 21 -19.46 7.70 -10.06
CA THR A 21 -18.05 8.08 -10.28
C THR A 21 -17.27 6.92 -10.93
N ILE A 22 -17.47 5.70 -10.44
CA ILE A 22 -16.81 4.51 -10.98
C ILE A 22 -17.26 4.24 -12.42
N TYR A 23 -18.56 4.39 -12.69
CA TYR A 23 -19.10 4.27 -14.03
C TYR A 23 -18.51 5.32 -14.98
N THR A 24 -18.36 6.58 -14.54
CA THR A 24 -17.69 7.61 -15.33
C THR A 24 -16.26 7.19 -15.67
N TYR A 25 -15.49 6.69 -14.69
CA TYR A 25 -14.13 6.20 -14.96
C TYR A 25 -14.11 5.04 -15.96
N MET A 26 -15.03 4.08 -15.83
CA MET A 26 -15.15 2.97 -16.78
C MET A 26 -15.43 3.48 -18.20
N VAL A 27 -16.35 4.44 -18.34
CA VAL A 27 -16.69 5.02 -19.66
C VAL A 27 -15.50 5.79 -20.24
N GLU A 28 -14.79 6.57 -19.42
CA GLU A 28 -13.58 7.29 -19.84
C GLU A 28 -12.50 6.30 -20.31
N ASP A 29 -12.24 5.24 -19.55
CA ASP A 29 -11.25 4.21 -19.90
C ASP A 29 -11.60 3.46 -21.19
N LEU A 30 -12.87 3.08 -21.36
CA LEU A 30 -13.35 2.43 -22.59
C LEU A 30 -13.22 3.36 -23.80
N THR A 31 -13.56 4.64 -23.63
CA THR A 31 -13.44 5.64 -24.69
C THR A 31 -11.98 5.82 -25.10
N LEU A 32 -11.06 5.86 -24.13
CA LEU A 32 -9.62 5.93 -24.39
C LEU A 32 -9.07 4.67 -25.07
N ALA A 33 -9.65 3.50 -24.79
CA ALA A 33 -9.32 2.25 -25.46
C ALA A 33 -9.91 2.12 -26.89
N GLY A 34 -10.72 3.10 -27.33
CA GLY A 34 -11.38 3.08 -28.63
C GLY A 34 -12.65 2.24 -28.67
N GLU A 35 -13.17 1.81 -27.52
CA GLU A 35 -14.39 1.03 -27.41
C GLU A 35 -15.62 1.95 -27.50
N THR A 36 -16.49 1.70 -28.48
CA THR A 36 -17.72 2.49 -28.70
C THR A 36 -18.93 1.91 -27.99
N GLU A 37 -18.91 0.61 -27.66
CA GLU A 37 -19.99 -0.03 -26.93
C GLU A 37 -19.85 0.20 -25.43
N ARG A 38 -20.91 0.76 -24.82
CA ARG A 38 -20.98 1.00 -23.38
C ARG A 38 -22.26 0.43 -22.81
N ILE A 39 -22.12 -0.28 -21.71
CA ILE A 39 -23.28 -0.72 -20.93
C ILE A 39 -23.98 0.50 -20.32
N ALA A 40 -25.31 0.45 -20.21
CA ALA A 40 -26.05 1.50 -19.52
C ALA A 40 -25.69 1.54 -18.02
N TYR A 41 -25.80 2.70 -17.37
CA TYR A 41 -25.53 2.84 -15.93
C TYR A 41 -26.38 1.87 -15.07
N SER A 42 -27.63 1.62 -15.46
CA SER A 42 -28.49 0.64 -14.80
C SER A 42 -27.95 -0.78 -14.90
N GLN A 43 -27.40 -1.16 -16.06
CA GLN A 43 -26.77 -2.45 -16.28
C GLN A 43 -25.46 -2.57 -15.48
N PHE A 44 -24.63 -1.52 -15.47
CA PHE A 44 -23.44 -1.43 -14.62
C PHE A 44 -23.79 -1.65 -13.15
N CYS A 45 -24.80 -0.95 -12.63
CA CYS A 45 -25.25 -1.14 -11.26
C CYS A 45 -25.68 -2.58 -10.99
N LYS A 46 -26.38 -3.25 -11.92
CA LYS A 46 -26.74 -4.67 -11.77
C LYS A 46 -25.50 -5.55 -11.67
N LEU A 47 -24.56 -5.43 -12.61
CA LEU A 47 -23.30 -6.19 -12.61
C LEU A 47 -22.51 -5.99 -11.31
N MET A 48 -22.46 -4.76 -10.80
CA MET A 48 -21.79 -4.47 -9.53
C MET A 48 -22.41 -5.20 -8.34
N HIS A 49 -23.72 -5.45 -8.35
CA HIS A 49 -24.39 -6.18 -7.28
C HIS A 49 -24.38 -7.70 -7.48
N THR A 50 -24.41 -8.18 -8.72
CA THR A 50 -24.46 -9.62 -9.04
C THR A 50 -23.07 -10.23 -9.12
N ASP A 51 -22.25 -9.74 -10.04
CA ASP A 51 -20.99 -10.37 -10.45
C ASP A 51 -19.80 -9.81 -9.67
N PHE A 52 -19.93 -8.59 -9.15
CA PHE A 52 -18.92 -7.94 -8.31
C PHE A 52 -19.42 -7.68 -6.88
N SER A 53 -20.26 -8.57 -6.34
CA SER A 53 -20.80 -8.47 -4.98
C SER A 53 -19.72 -8.38 -3.88
N GLN A 54 -18.50 -8.84 -4.17
CA GLN A 54 -17.32 -8.69 -3.33
C GLN A 54 -16.77 -7.26 -3.29
N VAL A 55 -17.09 -6.38 -4.25
CA VAL A 55 -16.58 -5.01 -4.32
C VAL A 55 -17.52 -4.08 -3.57
N VAL A 56 -17.06 -3.55 -2.44
CA VAL A 56 -17.89 -2.75 -1.52
C VAL A 56 -17.31 -1.35 -1.36
N ILE A 57 -18.18 -0.34 -1.31
CA ILE A 57 -17.80 1.02 -0.90
C ILE A 57 -18.20 1.18 0.57
N PRO A 58 -17.24 1.16 1.52
CA PRO A 58 -17.55 1.27 2.94
C PRO A 58 -18.05 2.68 3.27
N LYS A 59 -19.04 2.78 4.17
CA LYS A 59 -19.59 4.07 4.62
C LYS A 59 -18.59 4.89 5.45
N ILE A 60 -17.68 4.22 6.16
CA ILE A 60 -16.68 4.83 7.04
C ILE A 60 -15.33 4.22 6.68
N THR A 61 -14.33 5.07 6.41
CA THR A 61 -12.93 4.63 6.33
C THR A 61 -12.37 4.49 7.74
N ARG A 62 -11.82 3.32 8.06
CA ARG A 62 -10.96 3.10 9.23
C ARG A 62 -9.55 3.69 9.06
N LEU A 63 -9.24 4.20 7.87
CA LEU A 63 -7.93 4.71 7.47
C LEU A 63 -7.88 6.24 7.53
N THR A 64 -6.67 6.77 7.70
CA THR A 64 -6.38 8.21 7.67
C THR A 64 -6.79 8.80 6.32
N LYS A 65 -7.56 9.89 6.36
CA LYS A 65 -8.01 10.56 5.14
C LYS A 65 -6.91 11.48 4.60
N CYS A 66 -6.81 11.59 3.29
CA CYS A 66 -5.97 12.59 2.64
C CYS A 66 -6.45 14.02 2.98
N ASP A 67 -5.56 14.85 3.52
CA ASP A 67 -5.88 16.23 3.92
C ASP A 67 -6.47 17.04 2.77
N ILE A 68 -5.88 16.94 1.58
CA ILE A 68 -6.36 17.63 0.37
C ILE A 68 -7.79 17.18 0.02
N CYS A 69 -8.08 15.89 0.08
CA CYS A 69 -9.43 15.39 -0.17
C CYS A 69 -10.45 15.93 0.84
N VAL A 70 -10.05 16.08 2.11
CA VAL A 70 -10.91 16.61 3.17
C VAL A 70 -11.16 18.10 2.93
N VAL A 71 -10.10 18.90 2.77
CA VAL A 71 -10.18 20.34 2.53
C VAL A 71 -11.03 20.66 1.31
N LEU A 72 -10.80 20.00 0.17
CA LEU A 72 -11.59 20.24 -1.05
C LEU A 72 -13.09 19.96 -0.85
N LYS A 73 -13.43 18.95 -0.04
CA LYS A 73 -14.83 18.64 0.28
C LYS A 73 -15.44 19.65 1.23
N GLU A 74 -14.72 20.05 2.27
CA GLU A 74 -15.16 21.04 3.24
C GLU A 74 -15.38 22.40 2.58
N GLU A 75 -14.42 22.87 1.78
CA GLU A 75 -14.54 24.12 1.03
C GLU A 75 -15.73 24.11 0.05
N LYS A 76 -15.95 22.97 -0.62
CA LYS A 76 -17.15 22.80 -1.46
C LYS A 76 -18.44 22.86 -0.64
N GLN A 77 -18.46 22.34 0.59
CA GLN A 77 -19.65 22.37 1.45
C GLN A 77 -19.99 23.77 1.96
N LYS A 78 -18.99 24.65 2.13
CA LYS A 78 -19.19 26.04 2.57
C LYS A 78 -19.93 26.91 1.56
N THR A 79 -20.02 26.49 0.29
CA THR A 79 -20.64 27.27 -0.78
C THR A 79 -21.81 26.55 -1.46
N MET A 80 -22.83 27.32 -1.82
CA MET A 80 -23.97 26.88 -2.66
C MET A 80 -23.85 27.38 -4.10
N ASP A 81 -22.86 28.23 -4.41
CA ASP A 81 -22.63 28.74 -5.76
C ASP A 81 -22.21 27.60 -6.71
N LYS A 82 -22.95 27.43 -7.81
CA LYS A 82 -22.70 26.39 -8.80
C LYS A 82 -21.32 26.50 -9.44
N ILE A 83 -20.83 27.71 -9.71
CA ILE A 83 -19.54 27.94 -10.37
C ILE A 83 -18.42 27.54 -9.42
N VAL A 84 -18.47 28.02 -8.18
CA VAL A 84 -17.46 27.72 -7.15
C VAL A 84 -17.45 26.22 -6.81
N ARG A 85 -18.62 25.58 -6.74
CA ARG A 85 -18.71 24.13 -6.53
C ARG A 85 -18.12 23.33 -7.68
N SER A 86 -18.34 23.75 -8.92
CA SER A 86 -17.76 23.14 -10.12
C SER A 86 -16.23 23.25 -10.14
N TYR A 87 -15.68 24.37 -9.67
CA TYR A 87 -14.24 24.56 -9.49
C TYR A 87 -13.65 23.52 -8.51
N TYR A 88 -14.24 23.36 -7.32
CA TYR A 88 -13.79 22.33 -6.36
C TYR A 88 -13.98 20.90 -6.88
N ASP A 89 -15.02 20.63 -7.66
CA ASP A 89 -15.18 19.33 -8.34
C ASP A 89 -14.05 19.06 -9.33
N THR A 90 -13.61 20.09 -10.06
CA THR A 90 -12.49 19.99 -11.00
C THR A 90 -11.18 19.71 -10.28
N LEU A 91 -10.88 20.45 -9.21
CA LEU A 91 -9.70 20.20 -8.38
C LEU A 91 -9.71 18.80 -7.75
N TYR A 92 -10.88 18.35 -7.26
CA TYR A 92 -11.03 17.02 -6.66
C TYR A 92 -10.82 15.91 -7.69
N LYS A 93 -11.31 16.10 -8.92
CA LYS A 93 -11.05 15.18 -10.03
C LYS A 93 -9.55 15.11 -10.37
N GLN A 94 -8.89 16.25 -10.52
CA GLN A 94 -7.45 16.32 -10.80
C GLN A 94 -6.63 15.62 -9.71
N HIS A 95 -6.95 15.86 -8.44
CA HIS A 95 -6.30 15.20 -7.30
C HIS A 95 -6.42 13.67 -7.35
N ASN A 96 -7.62 13.15 -7.59
CA ASN A 96 -7.83 11.69 -7.70
C ASN A 96 -7.19 11.11 -8.96
N GLN A 97 -7.12 11.88 -10.05
CA GLN A 97 -6.43 11.45 -11.26
C GLN A 97 -4.94 11.25 -10.99
N LEU A 98 -4.29 12.20 -10.31
CA LEU A 98 -2.87 12.05 -9.92
C LEU A 98 -2.65 10.80 -9.05
N GLN A 99 -3.51 10.60 -8.05
CA GLN A 99 -3.47 9.41 -7.19
C GLN A 99 -3.64 8.11 -8.01
N ARG A 100 -4.57 8.10 -8.97
CA ARG A 100 -4.83 6.96 -9.85
C ARG A 100 -3.60 6.65 -10.72
N GLU A 101 -3.04 7.66 -11.36
CA GLU A 101 -1.88 7.52 -12.24
C GLU A 101 -0.67 6.95 -11.50
N GLU A 102 -0.40 7.40 -10.27
CA GLU A 102 0.67 6.85 -9.42
C GLU A 102 0.49 5.34 -9.17
N ARG A 103 -0.73 4.91 -8.79
CA ARG A 103 -1.06 3.50 -8.54
C ARG A 103 -0.97 2.67 -9.80
N GLU A 104 -1.46 3.17 -10.93
CA GLU A 104 -1.37 2.48 -12.22
C GLU A 104 0.07 2.26 -12.66
N LYS A 105 0.99 3.19 -12.37
CA LYS A 105 2.43 2.96 -12.61
C LYS A 105 2.96 1.81 -11.76
N TYR A 106 2.61 1.77 -10.48
CA TYR A 106 3.03 0.68 -9.60
C TYR A 106 2.47 -0.68 -10.06
N TYR A 107 1.18 -0.76 -10.36
CA TYR A 107 0.55 -1.98 -10.88
C TYR A 107 1.17 -2.42 -12.21
N GLY A 108 1.44 -1.48 -13.12
CA GLY A 108 2.12 -1.77 -14.38
C GLY A 108 3.54 -2.31 -14.18
N HIS A 109 4.29 -1.80 -13.19
CA HIS A 109 5.62 -2.34 -12.84
C HIS A 109 5.53 -3.77 -12.28
N ARG A 110 4.53 -4.04 -11.42
CA ARG A 110 4.26 -5.36 -10.88
C ARG A 110 3.93 -6.39 -11.97
N THR A 111 3.06 -6.03 -12.92
CA THR A 111 2.71 -6.88 -14.06
C THR A 111 3.94 -7.19 -14.92
N LYS A 112 4.74 -6.16 -15.28
CA LYS A 112 5.98 -6.35 -16.06
C LYS A 112 6.97 -7.28 -15.39
N THR A 113 7.11 -7.21 -14.07
CA THR A 113 7.99 -8.10 -13.32
C THR A 113 7.48 -9.54 -13.33
N LYS A 114 6.17 -9.75 -13.17
CA LYS A 114 5.59 -11.11 -13.25
C LYS A 114 5.72 -11.73 -14.64
N GLU A 115 5.66 -10.92 -15.69
CA GLU A 115 5.85 -11.37 -17.08
C GLU A 115 7.31 -11.69 -17.41
N ASN A 116 8.28 -11.00 -16.79
CA ASN A 116 9.70 -11.21 -17.04
C ASN A 116 10.56 -10.95 -15.80
N LEU A 117 10.78 -12.03 -15.04
CA LEU A 117 11.59 -12.02 -13.82
C LEU A 117 13.10 -11.86 -14.09
N ASP A 118 13.59 -12.16 -15.29
CA ASP A 118 15.02 -11.97 -15.59
C ASP A 118 15.39 -10.51 -15.87
N LYS A 119 14.41 -9.72 -16.33
CA LYS A 119 14.63 -8.34 -16.77
C LYS A 119 14.20 -7.29 -15.75
N TYR A 120 13.22 -7.60 -14.91
CA TYR A 120 12.66 -6.65 -13.95
C TYR A 120 12.57 -7.24 -12.55
N VAL A 121 12.78 -6.38 -11.56
CA VAL A 121 12.42 -6.64 -10.17
C VAL A 121 11.53 -5.50 -9.69
N CYS A 122 10.45 -5.83 -8.98
CA CYS A 122 9.55 -4.85 -8.38
C CYS A 122 9.44 -5.16 -6.89
N ILE A 123 9.89 -4.24 -6.05
CA ILE A 123 9.91 -4.41 -4.60
C ILE A 123 9.05 -3.30 -3.98
N ILE A 124 8.23 -3.67 -3.00
CA ILE A 124 7.62 -2.72 -2.06
C ILE A 124 8.18 -2.99 -0.66
N VAL A 125 8.56 -1.92 0.04
CA VAL A 125 9.04 -1.96 1.43
C VAL A 125 8.18 -1.06 2.28
N ASP A 126 7.70 -1.58 3.41
CA ASP A 126 6.90 -0.83 4.36
C ASP A 126 7.10 -1.33 5.80
N GLY A 127 6.71 -0.51 6.78
CA GLY A 127 6.80 -0.82 8.21
C GLY A 127 5.42 -1.07 8.80
N MET A 128 5.27 -2.16 9.56
CA MET A 128 4.01 -2.46 10.24
C MET A 128 3.82 -1.62 11.51
N ASP A 129 2.57 -1.28 11.81
CA ASP A 129 2.15 -0.58 13.04
C ASP A 129 2.66 -1.29 14.31
N GLN A 130 3.46 -0.55 15.08
CA GLN A 130 4.15 -1.02 16.28
C GLN A 130 3.20 -1.52 17.37
N MET A 131 2.02 -0.93 17.53
CA MET A 131 1.11 -1.29 18.62
C MET A 131 0.60 -2.71 18.48
N LYS A 132 0.45 -3.18 17.23
CA LYS A 132 0.04 -4.55 16.91
C LYS A 132 1.13 -5.58 17.16
N LEU A 133 2.37 -5.11 17.33
CA LEU A 133 3.61 -5.87 17.45
C LEU A 133 4.23 -5.78 18.84
N MET A 134 3.53 -5.34 19.89
CA MET A 134 4.12 -5.40 21.23
C MET A 134 3.95 -6.80 21.84
N ILE A 135 4.97 -7.31 22.55
CA ILE A 135 4.89 -8.58 23.31
C ILE A 135 4.97 -8.33 24.83
N PRO A 136 4.26 -9.08 25.67
CA PRO A 136 3.39 -10.20 25.31
C PRO A 136 2.07 -9.72 24.68
N LYS A 137 1.61 -10.47 23.68
CA LYS A 137 0.28 -10.36 23.10
C LYS A 137 -0.48 -11.62 23.47
N LEU A 138 -1.45 -11.45 24.37
CA LEU A 138 -2.27 -12.54 24.90
C LEU A 138 -3.67 -12.46 24.31
N LEU A 139 -4.27 -13.62 24.02
CA LEU A 139 -5.65 -13.79 23.59
C LEU A 139 -6.62 -13.24 24.63
N HIS A 140 -6.36 -13.58 25.89
CA HIS A 140 -7.17 -13.15 27.03
C HIS A 140 -6.37 -12.18 27.89
N VAL A 141 -6.56 -10.88 27.64
CA VAL A 141 -5.94 -9.82 28.44
C VAL A 141 -6.78 -9.60 29.70
N MET A 142 -6.26 -10.00 30.86
CA MET A 142 -6.86 -9.60 32.14
C MET A 142 -6.65 -8.10 32.36
N LYS A 143 -7.65 -7.43 32.93
CA LYS A 143 -7.59 -5.98 33.23
C LYS A 143 -6.34 -5.60 34.04
N ALA A 144 -5.92 -6.47 34.96
CA ALA A 144 -4.72 -6.28 35.78
C ALA A 144 -3.42 -6.13 34.95
N TYR A 145 -3.33 -6.77 33.78
CA TYR A 145 -2.15 -6.74 32.92
C TYR A 145 -2.29 -5.78 31.72
N SER A 146 -3.43 -5.09 31.60
CA SER A 146 -3.68 -4.18 30.47
C SER A 146 -2.68 -3.03 30.38
N GLY A 147 -2.16 -2.56 31.53
CA GLY A 147 -1.10 -1.56 31.63
C GLY A 147 0.30 -2.12 31.86
N ALA A 148 0.49 -3.45 31.78
CA ALA A 148 1.81 -4.06 31.94
C ALA A 148 2.76 -3.57 30.83
N TRP A 149 4.04 -3.48 31.17
CA TRP A 149 5.08 -3.16 30.19
C TRP A 149 5.10 -4.23 29.09
N LYS A 150 5.25 -3.79 27.84
CA LYS A 150 5.37 -4.66 26.68
C LYS A 150 6.65 -4.30 25.93
N LEU A 151 7.39 -5.32 25.51
CA LEU A 151 8.53 -5.15 24.64
C LEU A 151 8.04 -4.69 23.27
N LYS A 152 8.60 -3.56 22.82
CA LYS A 152 8.36 -3.01 21.50
C LYS A 152 9.16 -3.82 20.49
N THR A 153 8.50 -4.22 19.41
CA THR A 153 9.16 -4.83 18.26
C THR A 153 8.66 -4.15 17.00
N HIS A 154 9.48 -4.15 15.97
CA HIS A 154 9.15 -3.61 14.67
C HIS A 154 9.32 -4.69 13.60
N LEU A 155 8.47 -4.61 12.58
CA LEU A 155 8.50 -5.48 11.41
C LEU A 155 8.53 -4.61 10.17
N THR A 156 9.61 -4.73 9.41
CA THR A 156 9.68 -4.22 8.04
C THR A 156 9.28 -5.33 7.08
N GLY A 157 8.16 -5.16 6.39
CA GLY A 157 7.70 -6.07 5.36
C GLY A 157 8.29 -5.71 4.01
N VAL A 158 8.65 -6.73 3.24
CA VAL A 158 9.12 -6.59 1.87
C VAL A 158 8.36 -7.56 0.98
N LEU A 159 7.71 -7.06 -0.06
CA LEU A 159 7.17 -7.91 -1.13
C LEU A 159 8.04 -7.74 -2.37
N ASN A 160 8.75 -8.80 -2.76
CA ASN A 160 9.46 -8.91 -4.03
C ASN A 160 8.53 -9.59 -5.04
N HIS A 161 7.83 -8.78 -5.82
CA HIS A 161 6.74 -9.26 -6.68
C HIS A 161 7.18 -10.36 -7.63
N GLY A 162 6.47 -11.49 -7.56
CA GLY A 162 6.74 -12.67 -8.39
C GLY A 162 7.90 -13.54 -7.91
N ARG A 163 8.50 -13.25 -6.74
CA ARG A 163 9.58 -14.06 -6.15
C ARG A 163 9.27 -14.50 -4.73
N GLU A 164 9.39 -13.58 -3.78
CA GLU A 164 9.31 -13.89 -2.35
C GLU A 164 8.71 -12.75 -1.55
N THR A 165 8.19 -13.10 -0.39
CA THR A 165 7.72 -12.18 0.65
C THR A 165 8.62 -12.33 1.85
N LEU A 166 9.12 -11.23 2.40
CA LEU A 166 10.07 -11.22 3.50
C LEU A 166 9.59 -10.31 4.62
N GLY A 167 9.93 -10.67 5.85
CA GLY A 167 9.73 -9.86 7.04
C GLY A 167 11.04 -9.75 7.82
N TYR A 168 11.46 -8.53 8.13
CA TYR A 168 12.62 -8.25 8.95
C TYR A 168 12.16 -7.73 10.31
N PHE A 169 12.54 -8.42 11.38
CA PHE A 169 12.23 -8.03 12.75
C PHE A 169 13.41 -7.35 13.43
N ASP A 170 13.10 -6.35 14.25
CA ASP A 170 14.01 -5.80 15.23
C ASP A 170 13.30 -5.46 16.55
N LEU A 171 14.07 -5.40 17.64
CA LEU A 171 13.60 -5.11 18.99
C LEU A 171 13.79 -3.63 19.36
N HIS A 172 13.73 -2.73 18.37
CA HIS A 172 14.07 -1.31 18.50
C HIS A 172 15.51 -1.06 18.95
N GLN A 173 16.39 -2.01 18.68
CA GLN A 173 17.82 -1.87 18.94
C GLN A 173 18.51 -0.94 17.92
N TRP A 174 17.86 -0.68 16.79
CA TRP A 174 18.37 0.15 15.71
C TRP A 174 17.52 1.41 15.51
N PRO A 175 18.13 2.55 15.18
CA PRO A 175 17.38 3.70 14.70
C PRO A 175 16.56 3.33 13.46
N HIS A 176 15.28 3.67 13.48
CA HIS A 176 14.39 3.52 12.32
C HIS A 176 14.59 4.72 11.41
N ASP A 177 15.71 4.69 10.69
CA ASP A 177 16.17 5.73 9.79
C ASP A 177 16.53 5.14 8.41
N SER A 178 17.15 5.96 7.57
CA SER A 178 17.56 5.57 6.22
C SER A 178 18.50 4.36 6.19
N ASN A 179 19.32 4.15 7.23
CA ASN A 179 20.23 3.03 7.29
C ASN A 179 19.47 1.71 7.42
N LEU A 180 18.41 1.67 8.23
CA LEU A 180 17.58 0.47 8.36
C LEU A 180 16.96 0.10 7.01
N THR A 181 16.35 1.08 6.34
CA THR A 181 15.76 0.91 5.00
C THR A 181 16.78 0.42 3.97
N ILE A 182 17.97 1.05 3.91
CA ILE A 182 19.04 0.66 2.99
C ILE A 182 19.54 -0.75 3.30
N ASN A 183 19.71 -1.11 4.58
CA ASN A 183 20.13 -2.45 4.98
C ASN A 183 19.11 -3.51 4.60
N VAL A 184 17.82 -3.25 4.81
CA VAL A 184 16.73 -4.14 4.37
C VAL A 184 16.78 -4.34 2.86
N LEU A 185 16.86 -3.25 2.09
CA LEU A 185 16.99 -3.32 0.63
C LEU A 185 18.22 -4.13 0.20
N LEU A 186 19.39 -3.86 0.80
CA LEU A 186 20.62 -4.57 0.48
C LEU A 186 20.49 -6.07 0.76
N ARG A 187 19.91 -6.47 1.91
CA ARG A 187 19.67 -7.87 2.24
C ARG A 187 18.74 -8.55 1.23
N VAL A 188 17.69 -7.87 0.80
CA VAL A 188 16.76 -8.40 -0.22
C VAL A 188 17.48 -8.61 -1.55
N LEU A 189 18.29 -7.63 -1.97
CA LEU A 189 19.05 -7.73 -3.22
C LEU A 189 20.12 -8.84 -3.15
N MET A 190 20.80 -8.99 -2.03
CA MET A 190 21.83 -10.03 -1.83
C MET A 190 21.28 -11.46 -1.79
N ARG A 191 19.98 -11.63 -1.54
CA ARG A 191 19.31 -12.94 -1.59
C ARG A 191 19.05 -13.42 -3.02
N MET A 192 19.16 -12.53 -4.00
CA MET A 192 18.92 -12.87 -5.40
C MET A 192 20.22 -13.37 -6.04
N ASP A 193 20.21 -14.61 -6.55
CA ASP A 193 21.37 -15.18 -7.25
C ASP A 193 21.79 -14.34 -8.47
N LYS A 194 20.81 -13.74 -9.13
CA LYS A 194 21.00 -12.85 -10.28
C LYS A 194 20.11 -11.63 -10.17
N LEU A 195 20.72 -10.46 -10.22
CA LEU A 195 20.01 -9.18 -10.24
C LEU A 195 19.57 -8.81 -11.66
N PRO A 196 18.28 -8.50 -11.87
CA PRO A 196 17.80 -7.99 -13.15
C PRO A 196 18.35 -6.60 -13.48
N ASP A 197 18.34 -6.22 -14.75
CA ASP A 197 18.82 -4.91 -15.21
C ASP A 197 18.04 -3.71 -14.62
N ARG A 198 16.79 -3.92 -14.19
CA ARG A 198 15.86 -2.84 -13.84
C ARG A 198 15.14 -3.11 -12.53
N LEU A 199 15.25 -2.16 -11.61
CA LEU A 199 14.55 -2.17 -10.32
C LEU A 199 13.43 -1.14 -10.29
N TYR A 200 12.24 -1.58 -9.95
CA TYR A 200 11.10 -0.76 -9.59
C TYR A 200 10.92 -0.86 -8.07
N LEU A 201 10.93 0.28 -7.39
CA LEU A 201 10.88 0.34 -5.94
C LEU A 201 9.68 1.20 -5.52
N GLN A 202 8.82 0.63 -4.67
CA GLN A 202 7.71 1.33 -4.03
C GLN A 202 8.03 1.48 -2.55
N MET A 203 7.96 2.71 -2.05
CA MET A 203 8.29 3.01 -0.65
C MET A 203 7.28 4.00 -0.08
N ASP A 204 7.16 4.03 1.25
CA ASP A 204 6.38 5.06 1.91
C ASP A 204 7.01 6.45 1.74
N ASN A 205 6.16 7.48 1.73
CA ASN A 205 6.52 8.89 1.61
C ASN A 205 6.96 9.48 2.97
N CYS A 206 7.82 8.74 3.69
CA CYS A 206 8.43 9.15 4.95
C CYS A 206 9.77 9.82 4.68
N TRP A 207 9.89 11.12 4.98
CA TRP A 207 11.12 11.87 4.75
C TRP A 207 12.29 11.40 5.63
N ARG A 208 12.02 10.82 6.80
CA ARG A 208 13.05 10.38 7.74
C ARG A 208 13.74 9.10 7.27
N GLU A 209 12.96 8.18 6.73
CA GLU A 209 13.39 6.80 6.47
C GLU A 209 13.60 6.52 4.98
N ASN A 210 12.65 6.95 4.13
CA ASN A 210 12.55 6.47 2.76
C ASN A 210 12.83 7.58 1.73
N LYS A 211 12.08 8.68 1.80
CA LYS A 211 12.15 9.77 0.82
C LYS A 211 13.17 10.83 1.27
N ASN A 212 14.45 10.50 1.19
CA ASN A 212 15.55 11.40 1.52
C ASN A 212 16.79 11.19 0.65
N GLN A 213 17.77 12.08 0.81
CA GLN A 213 19.01 12.06 0.07
C GLN A 213 19.83 10.78 0.25
N TYR A 214 19.78 10.11 1.41
CA TYR A 214 20.60 8.94 1.68
C TYR A 214 20.12 7.74 0.87
N VAL A 215 18.82 7.46 0.91
CA VAL A 215 18.21 6.39 0.10
C VAL A 215 18.36 6.66 -1.39
N ILE A 216 18.10 7.89 -1.83
CA ILE A 216 18.24 8.24 -3.26
C ILE A 216 19.69 8.15 -3.73
N THR A 217 20.65 8.58 -2.91
CA THR A 217 22.09 8.48 -3.23
C THR A 217 22.52 7.02 -3.29
N PHE A 218 22.09 6.18 -2.34
CA PHE A 218 22.36 4.74 -2.37
C PHE A 218 21.86 4.11 -3.68
N LEU A 219 20.63 4.39 -4.09
CA LEU A 219 20.09 3.89 -5.35
C LEU A 219 20.85 4.44 -6.57
N ALA A 220 21.27 5.71 -6.54
CA ALA A 220 22.09 6.29 -7.60
C ALA A 220 23.46 5.61 -7.72
N VAL A 221 24.09 5.25 -6.59
CA VAL A 221 25.34 4.49 -6.54
C VAL A 221 25.17 3.11 -7.19
N LEU A 222 24.06 2.41 -6.93
CA LEU A 222 23.79 1.12 -7.58
C LEU A 222 23.70 1.23 -9.11
N VAL A 223 23.16 2.34 -9.62
CA VAL A 223 23.13 2.61 -11.07
C VAL A 223 24.52 2.97 -11.58
N HIS A 224 25.24 3.82 -10.87
CA HIS A 224 26.58 4.26 -11.25
C HIS A 224 27.58 3.09 -11.33
N LEU A 225 27.48 2.14 -10.40
CA LEU A 225 28.29 0.92 -10.37
C LEU A 225 27.86 -0.12 -11.43
N GLY A 226 26.83 0.17 -12.23
CA GLY A 226 26.34 -0.75 -13.26
C GLY A 226 25.60 -1.97 -12.71
N ILE A 227 25.26 -2.02 -11.41
CA ILE A 227 24.49 -3.10 -10.80
C ILE A 227 23.08 -3.12 -11.38
N PHE A 228 22.47 -1.95 -11.56
CA PHE A 228 21.23 -1.77 -12.30
C PHE A 228 21.44 -0.79 -13.45
N LYS A 229 20.88 -1.08 -14.62
CA LYS A 229 20.84 -0.11 -15.73
C LYS A 229 19.86 1.02 -15.46
N LYS A 230 18.80 0.75 -14.69
CA LYS A 230 17.79 1.75 -14.33
C LYS A 230 17.05 1.38 -13.05
N ILE A 231 16.90 2.36 -12.17
CA ILE A 231 16.03 2.27 -10.99
C ILE A 231 14.90 3.29 -11.15
N LYS A 232 13.67 2.92 -10.82
CA LYS A 232 12.56 3.86 -10.63
C LYS A 232 11.99 3.71 -9.24
N VAL A 233 11.83 4.83 -8.55
CA VAL A 233 11.25 4.88 -7.21
C VAL A 233 9.90 5.57 -7.30
N ASN A 234 8.89 4.95 -6.71
CA ASN A 234 7.53 5.46 -6.60
C ASN A 234 7.21 5.72 -5.12
N PHE A 235 6.58 6.86 -4.86
CA PHE A 235 6.05 7.23 -3.55
C PHE A 235 4.58 7.55 -3.73
N LEU A 236 3.71 6.91 -2.96
CA LEU A 236 2.29 7.24 -3.01
C LEU A 236 2.02 8.56 -2.30
N MET A 237 0.99 9.26 -2.76
CA MET A 237 0.48 10.43 -2.09
C MET A 237 0.03 10.14 -0.65
N LYS A 238 0.36 11.04 0.29
CA LYS A 238 -0.01 10.92 1.70
C LYS A 238 -1.54 10.84 1.87
N GLY A 239 -1.98 9.93 2.72
CA GLY A 239 -3.41 9.63 2.92
C GLY A 239 -4.04 8.78 1.82
N HIS A 240 -3.23 8.31 0.85
CA HIS A 240 -3.62 7.39 -0.23
C HIS A 240 -2.62 6.23 -0.39
N THR A 241 -1.85 5.95 0.67
CA THR A 241 -0.66 5.08 0.67
C THR A 241 -0.95 3.58 0.78
N HIS A 242 -2.21 3.18 0.98
CA HIS A 242 -2.54 1.78 1.18
C HIS A 242 -2.28 0.94 -0.08
N GLU A 243 -1.52 -0.13 0.08
CA GLU A 243 -1.04 -0.97 -1.02
C GLU A 243 -1.05 -2.46 -0.61
N ASP A 244 -0.48 -3.35 -1.42
CA ASP A 244 -0.49 -4.79 -1.15
C ASP A 244 0.39 -5.23 0.04
N CYS A 245 1.33 -4.39 0.49
CA CYS A 245 2.09 -4.64 1.71
C CYS A 245 1.22 -4.53 2.98
N ASP A 246 0.21 -3.66 3.00
CA ASP A 246 -0.76 -3.57 4.10
C ASP A 246 -1.59 -4.85 4.25
N GLN A 247 -1.88 -5.51 3.12
CA GLN A 247 -2.59 -6.79 3.14
C GLN A 247 -1.73 -7.87 3.81
N LEU A 248 -0.43 -7.91 3.54
CA LEU A 248 0.52 -8.80 4.20
C LEU A 248 0.50 -8.58 5.72
N PHE A 249 0.66 -7.34 6.16
CA PHE A 249 0.66 -7.00 7.58
C PHE A 249 -0.65 -7.34 8.26
N SER A 250 -1.77 -7.19 7.56
CA SER A 250 -3.06 -7.49 8.11
C SER A 250 -3.27 -9.01 8.29
N ARG A 251 -2.79 -9.83 7.35
CA ARG A 251 -2.79 -11.30 7.51
C ARG A 251 -1.90 -11.75 8.65
N TYR A 252 -0.71 -11.17 8.76
CA TYR A 252 0.20 -11.42 9.88
C TYR A 252 -0.43 -11.00 11.21
N GLY A 253 -1.04 -9.82 11.28
CA GLY A 253 -1.72 -9.31 12.46
C GLY A 253 -2.88 -10.19 12.94
N LEU A 254 -3.63 -10.80 12.02
CA LEU A 254 -4.70 -11.76 12.31
C LEU A 254 -4.14 -13.07 12.90
N LYS A 255 -3.01 -13.55 12.38
CA LYS A 255 -2.33 -14.73 12.92
C LYS A 255 -1.81 -14.47 14.34
N LEU A 256 -1.27 -13.27 14.57
CA LEU A 256 -0.85 -12.81 15.90
C LEU A 256 -2.03 -12.56 16.86
N SER A 257 -3.26 -12.37 16.38
CA SER A 257 -4.42 -12.20 17.26
C SER A 257 -5.09 -13.50 17.64
N ASN A 258 -4.75 -14.61 16.96
CA ASN A 258 -5.33 -15.93 17.20
C ASN A 258 -4.43 -16.83 18.05
N ASN A 259 -3.25 -16.35 18.43
CA ASN A 259 -2.28 -17.09 19.24
C ASN A 259 -1.74 -16.21 20.36
N ASP A 260 -1.39 -16.82 21.48
CA ASP A 260 -0.55 -16.16 22.48
C ASP A 260 0.87 -16.03 21.94
N VAL A 261 1.43 -14.84 22.06
CA VAL A 261 2.78 -14.50 21.59
C VAL A 261 3.51 -13.85 22.74
N VAL A 262 4.37 -14.60 23.40
CA VAL A 262 5.06 -14.19 24.63
C VAL A 262 6.56 -13.95 24.40
N THR A 263 7.15 -14.61 23.41
CA THR A 263 8.56 -14.48 23.05
C THR A 263 8.76 -13.88 21.64
N VAL A 264 10.03 -13.64 21.29
CA VAL A 264 10.41 -13.18 19.94
C VAL A 264 10.39 -14.36 18.97
N GLU A 265 10.78 -15.54 19.44
CA GLU A 265 10.74 -16.81 18.71
C GLU A 265 9.30 -17.13 18.28
N ASP A 266 8.33 -16.96 19.17
CA ASP A 266 6.90 -17.11 18.85
C ASP A 266 6.47 -16.19 17.72
N LYS A 267 7.10 -15.03 17.53
CA LYS A 267 6.80 -14.17 16.38
C LYS A 267 7.45 -14.65 15.11
N LEU A 268 8.72 -15.05 15.19
CA LEU A 268 9.46 -15.50 14.02
C LEU A 268 8.78 -16.72 13.38
N ASP A 269 8.32 -17.67 14.19
CA ASP A 269 7.57 -18.84 13.73
C ASP A 269 6.26 -18.47 13.02
N GLN A 270 5.69 -17.32 13.34
CA GLN A 270 4.44 -16.86 12.74
C GLN A 270 4.65 -16.22 11.36
N ILE A 271 5.88 -15.79 11.03
CA ILE A 271 6.27 -15.19 9.73
C ILE A 271 6.57 -16.26 8.68
N VAL A 272 7.16 -17.40 9.08
CA VAL A 272 7.70 -18.42 8.17
C VAL A 272 6.62 -19.13 7.33
N LEU A 273 5.34 -18.85 7.59
CA LEU A 273 4.19 -19.45 6.90
C LEU A 273 3.56 -18.53 5.83
N PHE A 274 4.33 -17.60 5.23
CA PHE A 274 3.93 -16.78 4.08
C PHE A 274 4.68 -17.12 2.81
#